data_AF-A0A6G8IE25-F1
#
_entry.id   AF-A0A6G8IE25-F1
#
_cell.length_a   1.000
_cell.length_b   1.000
_cell.length_c   1.000
_cell.angle_alpha   90.00
_cell.angle_beta   90.00
_cell.angle_gamma   90.00
#
_symmetry.space_group_name_H-M   'P 1'
#
loop_
_entity.id
_entity.type
_entity.pdbx_description
1 polymer ?
#
loop_
_entity_poly.entity_id
_entity_poly.type
_entity_poly.pdbx_seq_one_letter_code
_entity_poly.pdbx_strand_id
1 'polypeptide(L)'
;MQRPMLLPLFAAALLAGCETAPRAGADTRAQVVEVLRERQALRDGHPELHPALRAGVTAQEMEAGRLVQGECAEPDATRPLGLRWTGVTALLPAGTAAASLAPGSVIEVRDPRPAWPVRPGGPPPAHLHGGFAGSAAGTADAARTPTLCHAAGLPGSVWRVRLRGAVPGWMHPFAQAGLQRLEAFSDDDFRAGRVLRLACQLKVVDGGDWYAPVWIARAPEGLPLRVGDVVRLRAGAEAQSKDAGPAAEVLARDSSASAPGGNAVVRCR
;
A
#
# COMPACT_ATOMS: atom_id res chain seq x y z
N MET A 1 44.87 -32.11 51.84
CA MET A 1 44.78 -30.90 50.99
C MET A 1 43.51 -31.03 50.15
N GLN A 2 42.38 -30.56 50.67
CA GLN A 2 41.64 -29.35 50.23
C GLN A 2 41.15 -29.38 48.76
N ARG A 3 39.83 -29.66 48.61
CA ARG A 3 38.92 -29.29 47.50
C ARG A 3 38.59 -27.78 47.58
N PRO A 4 38.23 -27.07 46.49
CA PRO A 4 36.92 -27.18 45.77
C PRO A 4 37.09 -27.18 44.23
N MET A 5 36.20 -27.58 43.30
CA MET A 5 34.74 -27.77 43.15
C MET A 5 33.85 -26.54 43.44
N LEU A 6 33.63 -25.70 42.41
CA LEU A 6 32.61 -24.65 42.19
C LEU A 6 33.01 -24.01 40.82
N LEU A 7 32.21 -23.69 39.80
CA LEU A 7 30.79 -23.72 39.47
C LEU A 7 30.74 -23.40 37.95
N PRO A 8 29.85 -23.98 37.13
CA PRO A 8 29.71 -23.63 35.72
C PRO A 8 28.72 -22.47 35.58
N LEU A 9 29.15 -21.24 35.28
CA LEU A 9 28.24 -20.13 34.99
C LEU A 9 29.00 -18.95 34.36
N PHE A 10 28.34 -18.25 33.43
CA PHE A 10 28.78 -17.05 32.70
C PHE A 10 29.77 -17.36 31.54
N ALA A 11 29.32 -17.65 30.32
CA ALA A 11 28.78 -16.62 29.44
C ALA A 11 27.78 -17.21 28.41
N ALA A 12 26.60 -17.62 28.90
CA ALA A 12 25.37 -17.65 28.10
C ALA A 12 24.69 -16.26 28.02
N ALA A 13 25.43 -15.20 28.35
CA ALA A 13 24.94 -13.83 28.45
C ALA A 13 25.62 -12.95 27.39
N LEU A 14 25.26 -13.17 26.13
CA LEU A 14 25.30 -12.17 25.04
C LEU A 14 24.43 -12.59 23.83
N LEU A 15 23.49 -13.53 24.02
CA LEU A 15 22.28 -13.60 23.19
C LEU A 15 21.32 -12.52 23.71
N ALA A 16 21.74 -11.26 23.64
CA ALA A 16 20.79 -10.15 23.68
C ALA A 16 19.94 -10.32 22.42
N GLY A 17 18.77 -10.94 22.60
CA GLY A 17 17.84 -11.18 21.52
C GLY A 17 17.42 -9.86 20.93
N CYS A 18 18.04 -9.46 19.83
CA CYS A 18 17.38 -8.60 18.88
C CYS A 18 16.09 -9.33 18.51
N GLU A 19 14.93 -8.80 18.91
CA GLU A 19 13.66 -9.24 18.36
C GLU A 19 13.71 -8.93 16.86
N THR A 20 14.10 -9.92 16.06
CA THR A 20 14.11 -9.80 14.60
C THR A 20 12.69 -9.90 14.09
N ALA A 21 12.38 -9.14 13.03
CA ALA A 21 11.08 -9.26 12.37
C ALA A 21 10.76 -10.74 12.07
N PRO A 22 9.53 -11.20 12.34
CA PRO A 22 9.13 -12.56 12.03
C PRO A 22 9.39 -12.84 10.55
N ARG A 23 10.21 -13.87 10.29
CA ARG A 23 10.47 -14.31 8.91
C ARG A 23 9.20 -14.93 8.33
N ALA A 24 9.06 -14.89 7.00
CA ALA A 24 8.01 -15.62 6.32
C ALA A 24 7.99 -17.10 6.76
N GLY A 25 6.81 -17.62 7.08
CA GLY A 25 6.56 -18.95 7.63
C GLY A 25 6.65 -19.06 9.16
N ALA A 26 7.19 -18.06 9.87
CA ALA A 26 7.27 -18.09 11.33
C ALA A 26 5.89 -17.85 11.96
N ASP A 27 5.56 -18.61 12.99
CA ASP A 27 4.43 -18.32 13.85
C ASP A 27 4.75 -17.08 14.71
N THR A 28 3.79 -16.16 14.80
CA THR A 28 3.88 -14.97 15.64
C THR A 28 2.50 -14.52 16.16
N ARG A 29 2.45 -13.40 16.90
CA ARG A 29 1.21 -12.71 17.29
C ARG A 29 1.12 -11.35 16.60
N ALA A 30 -0.09 -10.99 16.20
CA ALA A 30 -0.38 -9.67 15.65
C ALA A 30 -1.76 -9.19 16.06
N GLN A 31 -1.99 -7.89 15.96
CA GLN A 31 -3.26 -7.24 16.21
C GLN A 31 -3.92 -6.86 14.88
N VAL A 32 -5.23 -7.05 14.79
CA VAL A 32 -6.04 -6.51 13.70
C VAL A 32 -6.10 -5.00 13.83
N VAL A 33 -5.46 -4.30 12.90
CA VAL A 33 -5.46 -2.83 12.86
C VAL A 33 -6.53 -2.28 11.91
N GLU A 34 -6.86 -3.02 10.86
CA GLU A 34 -7.92 -2.66 9.91
C GLU A 34 -8.67 -3.91 9.43
N VAL A 35 -9.98 -3.76 9.20
CA VAL A 35 -10.82 -4.74 8.50
C VAL A 35 -11.25 -4.11 7.18
N LEU A 36 -10.76 -4.66 6.07
CA LEU A 36 -10.90 -4.06 4.75
C LEU A 36 -12.13 -4.61 4.04
N ARG A 37 -13.07 -3.70 3.72
CA ARG A 37 -14.33 -4.03 3.05
C ARG A 37 -14.34 -3.80 1.54
N GLU A 38 -13.29 -3.14 1.07
CA GLU A 38 -13.11 -2.74 -0.32
C GLU A 38 -11.65 -2.92 -0.70
N ARG A 39 -11.42 -3.47 -1.89
CA ARG A 39 -10.06 -3.71 -2.39
C ARG A 39 -9.26 -2.43 -2.55
N GLN A 40 -9.93 -1.35 -2.94
CA GLN A 40 -9.34 -0.02 -3.11
C GLN A 40 -8.88 0.61 -1.78
N ALA A 41 -9.36 0.13 -0.63
CA ALA A 41 -8.94 0.62 0.68
C ALA A 41 -7.59 0.05 1.12
N LEU A 42 -7.13 -1.05 0.52
CA LEU A 42 -5.88 -1.69 0.87
C LEU A 42 -4.69 -0.91 0.35
N ARG A 43 -3.79 -0.51 1.25
CA ARG A 43 -2.57 0.24 0.93
C ARG A 43 -1.34 -0.65 1.07
N ASP A 44 -0.96 -1.30 -0.03
CA ASP A 44 0.19 -2.20 -0.07
C ASP A 44 1.10 -1.91 -1.27
N GLY A 45 2.39 -1.70 -0.98
CA GLY A 45 3.44 -1.66 -1.98
C GLY A 45 3.33 -0.59 -3.06
N HIS A 46 2.74 0.59 -2.84
CA HIS A 46 2.40 1.60 -3.87
C HIS A 46 1.07 1.34 -4.60
N PRO A 47 -0.07 1.42 -3.88
CA PRO A 47 -1.40 1.26 -4.47
C PRO A 47 -1.72 2.25 -5.60
N GLU A 48 -1.04 3.40 -5.62
CA GLU A 48 -1.14 4.39 -6.70
C GLU A 48 -0.68 3.88 -8.07
N LEU A 49 0.11 2.79 -8.12
CA LEU A 49 0.62 2.19 -9.34
C LEU A 49 -0.18 0.98 -9.83
N HIS A 50 -1.07 0.43 -9.00
CA HIS A 50 -1.86 -0.76 -9.37
C HIS A 50 -2.68 -0.59 -10.65
N PRO A 51 -3.30 0.58 -10.94
CA PRO A 51 -4.01 0.78 -12.20
C PRO A 51 -3.06 0.71 -13.42
N ALA A 52 -1.84 1.25 -13.30
CA ALA A 52 -0.84 1.22 -14.36
C ALA A 52 -0.30 -0.20 -14.61
N LEU A 53 0.01 -0.95 -13.55
CA LEU A 53 0.46 -2.33 -13.66
C LEU A 53 -0.59 -3.23 -14.31
N ARG A 54 -1.86 -3.09 -13.93
CA ARG A 54 -2.97 -3.84 -14.56
C ARG A 54 -3.22 -3.43 -16.01
N ALA A 55 -2.83 -2.22 -16.40
CA ALA A 55 -2.82 -1.77 -17.80
C ALA A 55 -1.61 -2.28 -18.59
N GLY A 56 -0.69 -3.03 -17.96
CA GLY A 56 0.46 -3.65 -18.61
C GLY A 56 1.74 -2.82 -18.58
N VAL A 57 1.81 -1.74 -17.80
CA VAL A 57 3.04 -0.96 -17.63
C VAL A 57 4.13 -1.84 -17.01
N THR A 58 5.31 -1.82 -17.60
CA THR A 58 6.42 -2.70 -17.21
C THR A 58 7.51 -1.97 -16.41
N ALA A 59 8.35 -2.74 -15.72
CA ALA A 59 9.56 -2.24 -15.07
C ALA A 59 10.45 -1.45 -16.04
N GLN A 60 10.64 -1.95 -17.27
CA GLN A 60 11.46 -1.29 -18.29
C GLN A 60 10.94 0.11 -18.62
N GLU A 61 9.62 0.30 -18.65
CA GLU A 61 9.01 1.60 -18.94
C GLU A 61 9.14 2.58 -17.79
N MET A 62 9.08 2.09 -16.54
CA MET A 62 9.33 2.91 -15.36
C MET A 62 10.80 3.32 -15.25
N GLU A 63 11.74 2.39 -15.49
CA GLU A 63 13.17 2.68 -15.54
C GLU A 63 13.54 3.66 -16.66
N ALA A 64 12.86 3.58 -17.81
CA ALA A 64 12.99 4.55 -18.89
C ALA A 64 12.36 5.92 -18.56
N GLY A 65 11.79 6.11 -17.36
CA GLY A 65 11.14 7.34 -16.94
C GLY A 65 9.91 7.69 -17.78
N ARG A 66 9.21 6.68 -18.35
CA ARG A 66 8.05 6.88 -19.21
C ARG A 66 6.73 6.88 -18.45
N LEU A 67 6.67 6.28 -17.27
CA LEU A 67 5.49 6.38 -16.41
C LEU A 67 5.53 7.72 -15.66
N VAL A 68 4.54 8.58 -15.90
CA VAL A 68 4.37 9.84 -15.19
C VAL A 68 3.20 9.78 -14.23
N GLN A 69 3.30 10.54 -13.15
CA GLN A 69 2.22 10.79 -12.21
C GLN A 69 1.86 12.27 -12.22
N GLY A 70 0.57 12.54 -12.09
CA GLY A 70 0.05 13.86 -11.83
C GLY A 70 -1.25 13.81 -11.06
N GLU A 71 -1.91 14.95 -10.98
CA GLU A 71 -3.18 15.10 -10.29
C GLU A 71 -4.12 16.05 -11.03
N CYS A 72 -5.40 15.88 -10.75
CA CYS A 72 -6.42 16.86 -11.08
C CYS A 72 -7.45 16.91 -9.93
N ALA A 73 -8.24 17.97 -9.89
CA ALA A 73 -9.25 18.18 -8.88
C ALA A 73 -10.66 17.93 -9.46
N GLU A 74 -11.49 17.22 -8.71
CA GLU A 74 -12.90 17.04 -9.00
C GLU A 74 -13.72 17.88 -8.00
N PRO A 75 -14.83 18.51 -8.40
CA PRO A 75 -15.76 19.12 -7.47
C PRO A 75 -16.28 18.09 -6.45
N ASP A 76 -16.20 18.43 -5.16
CA ASP A 76 -16.66 17.59 -4.06
C ASP A 76 -17.23 18.45 -2.94
N ALA A 77 -18.56 18.58 -2.90
CA ALA A 77 -19.28 19.37 -1.91
C ALA A 77 -19.13 18.85 -0.47
N THR A 78 -18.62 17.63 -0.28
CA THR A 78 -18.38 17.05 1.05
C THR A 78 -17.04 17.48 1.66
N ARG A 79 -16.18 18.18 0.90
CA ARG A 79 -14.84 18.61 1.33
C ARG A 79 -14.81 20.10 1.68
N PRO A 80 -14.00 20.53 2.67
CA PRO A 80 -13.90 21.95 3.06
C PRO A 80 -13.52 22.91 1.92
N LEU A 81 -12.72 22.45 0.96
CA LEU A 81 -12.29 23.24 -0.21
C LEU A 81 -13.21 23.06 -1.42
N GLY A 82 -14.31 22.32 -1.30
CA GLY A 82 -15.21 22.00 -2.41
C GLY A 82 -14.56 21.13 -3.50
N LEU A 83 -13.38 20.57 -3.24
CA LEU A 83 -12.56 19.84 -4.20
C LEU A 83 -12.00 18.56 -3.58
N ARG A 84 -11.92 17.52 -4.42
CA ARG A 84 -11.19 16.28 -4.16
C ARG A 84 -10.09 16.13 -5.19
N TRP A 85 -8.87 15.87 -4.73
CA TRP A 85 -7.75 15.57 -5.61
C TRP A 85 -7.71 14.09 -5.98
N THR A 86 -7.54 13.81 -7.26
CA THR A 86 -7.46 12.47 -7.83
C THR A 86 -6.09 12.30 -8.48
N GLY A 87 -5.37 11.24 -8.11
CA GLY A 87 -4.08 10.91 -8.70
C GLY A 87 -4.25 10.18 -10.02
N VAL A 88 -3.51 10.59 -11.05
CA VAL A 88 -3.57 9.96 -12.37
C VAL A 88 -2.15 9.61 -12.81
N THR A 89 -1.98 8.38 -13.26
CA THR A 89 -0.77 7.94 -13.96
C THR A 89 -1.04 7.85 -15.46
N ALA A 90 -0.02 8.10 -16.26
CA ALA A 90 -0.07 7.91 -17.70
C ALA A 90 1.28 7.42 -18.21
N LEU A 91 1.25 6.55 -19.21
CA LEU A 91 2.45 6.10 -19.91
C LEU A 91 2.73 7.02 -21.10
N LEU A 92 3.91 7.65 -21.10
CA LEU A 92 4.36 8.48 -22.22
C LEU A 92 4.69 7.62 -23.45
N PRO A 93 4.59 8.16 -24.67
CA PRO A 93 4.99 7.45 -25.89
C PRO A 93 6.43 6.92 -25.84
N ALA A 94 6.72 5.89 -26.64
CA ALA A 94 8.08 5.39 -26.77
C ALA A 94 9.04 6.51 -27.20
N GLY A 95 10.25 6.53 -26.63
CA GLY A 95 11.24 7.59 -26.88
C GLY A 95 10.98 8.92 -26.16
N THR A 96 9.86 9.07 -25.44
CA THR A 96 9.58 10.27 -24.63
C THR A 96 9.83 9.98 -23.15
N ALA A 97 10.84 10.61 -22.55
CA ALA A 97 11.09 10.54 -21.12
C ALA A 97 10.42 11.70 -20.38
N ALA A 98 9.94 11.46 -19.17
CA ALA A 98 9.35 12.49 -18.31
C ALA A 98 10.28 13.68 -18.04
N ALA A 99 11.61 13.47 -18.08
CA ALA A 99 12.60 14.53 -17.96
C ALA A 99 12.49 15.60 -19.06
N SER A 100 11.85 15.29 -20.19
CA SER A 100 11.55 16.26 -21.26
C SER A 100 10.34 17.16 -20.95
N LEU A 101 9.59 16.86 -19.89
CA LEU A 101 8.43 17.62 -19.46
C LEU A 101 8.78 18.42 -18.19
N ALA A 102 8.47 19.72 -18.18
CA ALA A 102 8.72 20.54 -17.00
C ALA A 102 7.76 20.14 -15.85
N PRO A 103 8.22 20.03 -14.60
CA PRO A 103 7.33 19.85 -13.44
C PRO A 103 6.22 20.91 -13.43
N GLY A 104 4.99 20.49 -13.10
CA GLY A 104 3.82 21.39 -13.14
C GLY A 104 3.19 21.56 -14.53
N SER A 105 3.79 21.01 -15.59
CA SER A 105 3.15 20.98 -16.93
C SER A 105 1.81 20.25 -16.89
N VAL A 106 0.88 20.65 -17.75
CA VAL A 106 -0.42 19.98 -17.87
C VAL A 106 -0.37 19.02 -19.06
N ILE A 107 -0.64 17.75 -18.79
CA ILE A 107 -0.83 16.73 -19.83
C ILE A 107 -2.30 16.37 -19.98
N GLU A 108 -2.63 15.83 -21.14
CA GLU A 108 -3.94 15.28 -21.43
C GLU A 108 -3.87 13.75 -21.31
N VAL A 109 -4.79 13.19 -20.54
CA VAL A 109 -4.90 11.75 -20.27
C VAL A 109 -6.28 11.28 -20.73
N ARG A 110 -6.29 10.33 -21.67
CA ARG A 110 -7.50 9.74 -22.24
C ARG A 110 -7.96 8.54 -21.44
N ASP A 111 -9.28 8.50 -21.22
CA ASP A 111 -10.01 7.38 -20.60
C ASP A 111 -9.35 6.83 -19.32
N PRO A 112 -9.06 7.67 -18.30
CA PRO A 112 -8.43 7.20 -17.07
C PRO A 112 -9.37 6.27 -16.29
N ARG A 113 -8.84 5.12 -15.85
CA ARG A 113 -9.59 4.04 -15.19
C ARG A 113 -8.88 3.56 -13.92
N PRO A 114 -9.63 3.13 -12.89
CA PRO A 114 -9.07 2.50 -11.71
C PRO A 114 -8.59 1.08 -12.02
N ALA A 115 -7.80 0.52 -11.11
CA ALA A 115 -7.34 -0.88 -11.17
C ALA A 115 -8.50 -1.90 -11.12
N TRP A 116 -9.58 -1.56 -10.40
CA TRP A 116 -10.75 -2.43 -10.19
C TRP A 116 -12.05 -1.66 -10.39
N PRO A 117 -13.14 -2.35 -10.77
CA PRO A 117 -14.47 -1.75 -10.82
C PRO A 117 -14.84 -1.05 -9.50
N VAL A 118 -15.44 0.14 -9.62
CA VAL A 118 -15.96 0.89 -8.48
C VAL A 118 -17.40 0.45 -8.24
N ARG A 119 -17.78 0.23 -6.98
CA ARG A 119 -19.18 -0.09 -6.65
C ARG A 119 -20.07 1.14 -6.89
N PRO A 120 -21.30 0.95 -7.40
CA PRO A 120 -22.28 2.03 -7.43
C PRO A 120 -22.50 2.63 -6.04
N GLY A 121 -22.36 3.95 -5.91
CA GLY A 121 -22.51 4.67 -4.63
C GLY A 121 -21.34 4.51 -3.64
N GLY A 122 -20.27 3.78 -4.01
CA GLY A 122 -19.04 3.71 -3.23
C GLY A 122 -18.21 4.99 -3.34
N PRO A 123 -17.17 5.13 -2.50
CA PRO A 123 -16.24 6.25 -2.64
C PRO A 123 -15.56 6.18 -4.01
N PRO A 124 -15.31 7.34 -4.64
CA PRO A 124 -14.61 7.40 -5.91
C PRO A 124 -13.15 6.95 -5.74
N PRO A 125 -12.57 6.33 -6.78
CA PRO A 125 -11.21 5.82 -6.73
C PRO A 125 -10.20 6.96 -6.58
N ALA A 126 -9.23 6.79 -5.68
CA ALA A 126 -8.19 7.80 -5.44
C ALA A 126 -7.12 7.85 -6.54
N HIS A 127 -6.93 6.73 -7.26
CA HIS A 127 -5.88 6.56 -8.26
C HIS A 127 -6.41 5.94 -9.55
N LEU A 128 -6.01 6.52 -10.67
CA LEU A 128 -6.40 6.12 -12.01
C LEU A 128 -5.18 5.96 -12.92
N HIS A 129 -5.33 5.20 -13.99
CA HIS A 129 -4.39 5.13 -15.09
C HIS A 129 -5.10 5.33 -16.43
N GLY A 130 -4.53 6.13 -17.32
CA GLY A 130 -5.06 6.35 -18.66
C GLY A 130 -3.96 6.53 -19.71
N GLY A 131 -4.38 6.59 -20.97
CA GLY A 131 -3.46 6.77 -22.10
C GLY A 131 -3.02 8.23 -22.23
N PHE A 132 -1.73 8.47 -22.51
CA PHE A 132 -1.27 9.82 -22.86
C PHE A 132 -1.92 10.29 -24.18
N ALA A 133 -2.50 11.49 -24.16
CA ALA A 133 -3.19 12.08 -25.31
C ALA A 133 -2.50 13.33 -25.89
N GLY A 134 -1.58 13.93 -25.14
CA GLY A 134 -0.85 15.12 -25.56
C GLY A 134 -0.42 15.99 -24.38
N SER A 135 0.30 17.07 -24.70
CA SER A 135 0.60 18.14 -23.73
C SER A 135 -0.31 19.32 -24.00
N ALA A 136 -0.98 19.84 -22.97
CA ALA A 136 -1.74 21.07 -23.09
C ALA A 136 -0.75 22.25 -22.94
N ALA A 137 -0.76 23.18 -23.89
CA ALA A 137 0.01 24.42 -23.75
C ALA A 137 -0.53 25.20 -22.54
N GLY A 138 0.27 25.34 -21.49
CA GLY A 138 -0.08 26.15 -20.33
C GLY A 138 0.25 27.62 -20.57
N THR A 139 -0.74 28.50 -20.43
CA THR A 139 -0.44 29.91 -20.15
C THR A 139 0.21 29.98 -18.76
N ALA A 140 1.18 30.87 -18.57
CA ALA A 140 2.02 30.96 -17.37
C ALA A 140 1.24 31.15 -16.04
N ASP A 141 -0.06 31.47 -16.09
CA ASP A 141 -0.96 31.58 -14.95
C ASP A 141 -1.51 30.24 -14.40
N ALA A 142 -1.26 29.12 -15.09
CA ALA A 142 -1.76 27.80 -14.70
C ALA A 142 -1.13 27.22 -13.41
N ALA A 143 -0.09 27.86 -12.86
CA ALA A 143 0.61 27.35 -11.69
C ALA A 143 -0.19 27.47 -10.37
N ARG A 144 -1.21 28.35 -10.30
CA ARG A 144 -1.95 28.65 -9.06
C ARG A 144 -3.38 28.11 -9.01
N THR A 145 -3.94 27.70 -10.14
CA THR A 145 -5.33 27.24 -10.21
C THR A 145 -5.36 25.71 -10.26
N PRO A 146 -6.22 25.03 -9.46
CA PRO A 146 -6.40 23.59 -9.57
C PRO A 146 -6.80 23.20 -11.00
N THR A 147 -6.06 22.28 -11.61
CA THR A 147 -6.48 21.68 -12.88
C THR A 147 -7.67 20.79 -12.61
N LEU A 148 -8.85 21.15 -13.12
CA LEU A 148 -10.03 20.31 -12.96
C LEU A 148 -9.94 19.07 -13.84
N CYS A 149 -10.30 17.91 -13.29
CA CYS A 149 -10.55 16.72 -14.09
C CYS A 149 -11.77 17.04 -14.95
N HIS A 150 -11.65 17.12 -16.28
CA HIS A 150 -12.83 17.23 -17.13
C HIS A 150 -13.71 15.98 -16.94
N ALA A 151 -15.03 16.18 -16.95
CA ALA A 151 -16.05 15.26 -16.44
C ALA A 151 -15.72 13.76 -16.63
N ALA A 152 -15.60 13.06 -15.51
CA ALA A 152 -15.42 11.62 -15.46
C ALA A 152 -16.56 10.86 -16.17
N GLY A 153 -16.23 9.74 -16.83
CA GLY A 153 -17.21 8.70 -17.17
C GLY A 153 -17.78 8.70 -18.60
N LEU A 154 -17.35 9.60 -19.48
CA LEU A 154 -17.71 9.54 -20.90
C LEU A 154 -16.59 8.84 -21.72
N PRO A 155 -16.91 7.88 -22.60
CA PRO A 155 -15.95 7.36 -23.57
C PRO A 155 -15.34 8.49 -24.40
N GLY A 156 -14.02 8.52 -24.51
CA GLY A 156 -13.31 9.64 -25.14
C GLY A 156 -13.11 10.85 -24.22
N SER A 157 -13.33 10.70 -22.91
CA SER A 157 -13.00 11.74 -21.93
C SER A 157 -11.50 11.99 -21.90
N VAL A 158 -11.12 13.26 -22.00
CA VAL A 158 -9.74 13.72 -21.92
C VAL A 158 -9.60 14.55 -20.67
N TRP A 159 -8.80 14.05 -19.73
CA TRP A 159 -8.55 14.69 -18.44
C TRP A 159 -7.30 15.54 -18.55
N ARG A 160 -7.37 16.78 -18.06
CA ARG A 160 -6.18 17.61 -17.88
C ARG A 160 -5.57 17.30 -16.52
N VAL A 161 -4.32 16.88 -16.53
CA VAL A 161 -3.61 16.39 -15.35
C VAL A 161 -2.35 17.22 -15.17
N ARG A 162 -2.20 17.85 -14.01
CA ARG A 162 -0.98 18.57 -13.65
C ARG A 162 0.10 17.56 -13.25
N LEU A 163 1.20 17.56 -13.98
CA LEU A 163 2.32 16.66 -13.73
C LEU A 163 3.02 16.97 -12.41
N ARG A 164 3.22 15.91 -11.62
CA ARG A 164 4.06 15.92 -10.43
C ARG A 164 5.47 15.42 -10.74
N GLY A 165 5.61 14.47 -11.66
CA GLY A 165 6.91 13.97 -12.12
C GLY A 165 6.85 12.54 -12.66
N ALA A 166 8.03 12.00 -12.94
CA ALA A 166 8.19 10.58 -13.27
C ALA A 166 7.93 9.72 -12.04
N VAL A 167 7.34 8.54 -12.23
CA VAL A 167 7.32 7.49 -11.20
C VAL A 167 8.69 6.80 -11.20
N PRO A 168 9.41 6.77 -10.07
CA PRO A 168 10.70 6.10 -9.99
C PRO A 168 10.61 4.58 -10.24
N GLY A 169 11.54 4.04 -11.03
CA GLY A 169 11.60 2.62 -11.37
C GLY A 169 11.72 1.68 -10.17
N TRP A 170 12.43 2.10 -9.11
CA TRP A 170 12.58 1.31 -7.88
C TRP A 170 11.26 0.96 -7.18
N MET A 171 10.17 1.69 -7.45
CA MET A 171 8.84 1.41 -6.89
C MET A 171 8.20 0.18 -7.52
N HIS A 172 8.57 -0.20 -8.75
CA HIS A 172 7.98 -1.32 -9.49
C HIS A 172 7.95 -2.64 -8.70
N PRO A 173 9.07 -3.17 -8.17
CA PRO A 173 9.05 -4.45 -7.45
C PRO A 173 8.16 -4.44 -6.21
N PHE A 174 8.01 -3.30 -5.54
CA PHE A 174 7.09 -3.15 -4.41
C PHE A 174 5.62 -3.15 -4.87
N ALA A 175 5.32 -2.43 -5.96
CA ALA A 175 3.98 -2.35 -6.55
C ALA A 175 3.50 -3.68 -7.11
N GLN A 176 4.39 -4.39 -7.78
CA GLN A 176 4.14 -5.74 -8.28
C GLN A 176 3.84 -6.71 -7.14
N ALA A 177 4.68 -6.72 -6.09
CA ALA A 177 4.50 -7.61 -4.95
C ALA A 177 3.20 -7.30 -4.18
N GLY A 178 2.90 -6.02 -3.96
CA GLY A 178 1.64 -5.58 -3.37
C GLY A 178 0.44 -6.02 -4.21
N LEU A 179 0.44 -5.73 -5.51
CA LEU A 179 -0.64 -6.14 -6.42
C LEU A 179 -0.85 -7.66 -6.41
N GLN A 180 0.22 -8.45 -6.46
CA GLN A 180 0.14 -9.92 -6.41
C GLN A 180 -0.50 -10.41 -5.10
N ARG A 181 -0.12 -9.84 -3.95
CA ARG A 181 -0.78 -10.17 -2.67
C ARG A 181 -2.25 -9.80 -2.70
N LEU A 182 -2.60 -8.63 -3.25
CA LEU A 182 -3.99 -8.20 -3.39
C LEU A 182 -4.82 -9.18 -4.24
N GLU A 183 -4.26 -9.69 -5.33
CA GLU A 183 -4.94 -10.60 -6.25
C GLU A 183 -5.23 -11.98 -5.64
N ALA A 184 -4.58 -12.35 -4.55
CA ALA A 184 -4.89 -13.57 -3.79
C ALA A 184 -6.27 -13.51 -3.08
N PHE A 185 -6.85 -12.32 -2.93
CA PHE A 185 -8.15 -12.10 -2.30
C PHE A 185 -9.25 -11.92 -3.34
N SER A 186 -10.44 -12.46 -3.08
CA SER A 186 -11.64 -12.25 -3.88
C SER A 186 -12.41 -11.02 -3.41
N ASP A 187 -13.27 -10.44 -4.26
CA ASP A 187 -14.15 -9.34 -3.84
C ASP A 187 -15.15 -9.79 -2.77
N ASP A 188 -15.44 -11.08 -2.69
CA ASP A 188 -16.30 -11.70 -1.66
C ASP A 188 -15.60 -11.70 -0.30
N ASP A 189 -14.28 -11.91 -0.27
CA ASP A 189 -13.49 -11.75 0.96
C ASP A 189 -13.59 -10.34 1.51
N PHE A 190 -13.48 -9.33 0.64
CA PHE A 190 -13.65 -7.94 1.02
C PHE A 190 -15.08 -7.67 1.50
N ARG A 191 -16.12 -8.10 0.76
CA ARG A 191 -17.52 -7.92 1.18
C ARG A 191 -17.83 -8.56 2.53
N ALA A 192 -17.28 -9.75 2.77
CA ALA A 192 -17.44 -10.48 4.02
C ALA A 192 -16.60 -9.91 5.18
N GLY A 193 -15.75 -8.89 4.93
CA GLY A 193 -14.85 -8.33 5.94
C GLY A 193 -13.77 -9.32 6.39
N ARG A 194 -13.35 -10.22 5.51
CA ARG A 194 -12.31 -11.24 5.80
C ARG A 194 -10.91 -10.78 5.45
N VAL A 195 -10.73 -9.68 4.73
CA VAL A 195 -9.39 -9.15 4.44
C VAL A 195 -8.95 -8.24 5.59
N LEU A 196 -7.83 -8.58 6.21
CA LEU A 196 -7.34 -7.93 7.42
C LEU A 196 -5.99 -7.29 7.16
N ARG A 197 -5.76 -6.14 7.80
CA ARG A 197 -4.42 -5.62 8.03
C ARG A 197 -4.04 -5.92 9.47
N LEU A 198 -2.91 -6.58 9.64
CA LEU A 198 -2.38 -7.04 10.91
C LEU A 198 -1.06 -6.33 11.18
N ALA A 199 -0.80 -5.95 12.43
CA ALA A 199 0.48 -5.39 12.83
C ALA A 199 0.90 -5.92 14.19
N CYS A 200 2.21 -6.02 14.41
CA CYS A 200 2.79 -6.17 15.73
C CYS A 200 3.95 -5.18 15.88
N GLN A 201 4.54 -5.10 17.07
CA GLN A 201 5.65 -4.20 17.37
C GLN A 201 6.85 -5.00 17.83
N LEU A 202 8.04 -4.65 17.33
CA LEU A 202 9.33 -5.13 17.84
C LEU A 202 9.94 -4.08 18.74
N LYS A 203 10.50 -4.51 19.88
CA LYS A 203 11.27 -3.63 20.74
C LYS A 203 12.73 -3.64 20.30
N VAL A 204 13.32 -2.46 20.07
CA VAL A 204 14.75 -2.33 19.79
C VAL A 204 15.51 -2.40 21.13
N VAL A 205 16.71 -3.00 21.12
CA VAL A 205 17.54 -3.26 22.31
C VAL A 205 17.80 -2.00 23.15
N ASP A 206 17.82 -0.83 22.51
CA ASP A 206 18.13 0.46 23.11
C ASP A 206 16.94 1.10 23.87
N GLY A 207 15.81 0.39 23.97
CA GLY A 207 14.61 0.87 24.65
C GLY A 207 13.70 1.74 23.79
N GLY A 208 14.09 2.02 22.54
CA GLY A 208 13.22 2.62 21.53
C GLY A 208 12.29 1.60 20.88
N ASP A 209 11.09 2.04 20.54
CA ASP A 209 10.04 1.25 19.89
C ASP A 209 9.81 1.78 18.48
N TRP A 210 10.26 1.13 17.39
CA TRP A 210 10.01 1.78 16.08
C TRP A 210 9.71 0.88 14.88
N TYR A 211 9.95 -0.44 14.91
CA TYR A 211 9.54 -1.29 13.79
C TYR A 211 8.23 -2.02 14.09
N ALA A 212 7.22 -1.75 13.27
CA ALA A 212 5.92 -2.42 13.34
C ALA A 212 5.65 -3.14 12.02
N PRO A 213 6.05 -4.43 11.90
CA PRO A 213 5.79 -5.17 10.68
C PRO A 213 4.28 -5.27 10.45
N VAL A 214 3.89 -5.13 9.19
CA VAL A 214 2.49 -5.16 8.77
C VAL A 214 2.28 -6.33 7.82
N TRP A 215 1.21 -7.09 8.01
CA TRP A 215 0.81 -8.14 7.08
C TRP A 215 -0.62 -7.93 6.62
N ILE A 216 -0.90 -8.42 5.42
CA ILE A 216 -2.27 -8.63 4.94
C ILE A 216 -2.60 -10.11 5.08
N ALA A 217 -3.80 -10.42 5.54
CA ALA A 217 -4.23 -11.80 5.77
C ALA A 217 -5.73 -11.99 5.47
N ARG A 218 -6.12 -13.26 5.24
CA ARG A 218 -7.53 -13.67 5.18
C ARG A 218 -7.95 -14.21 6.54
N ALA A 219 -9.04 -13.71 7.10
CA ALA A 219 -9.71 -14.31 8.25
C ALA A 219 -10.30 -15.68 7.88
N PRO A 220 -10.14 -16.72 8.72
CA PRO A 220 -10.76 -18.02 8.50
C PRO A 220 -12.29 -17.92 8.42
N GLU A 221 -12.90 -18.85 7.69
CA GLU A 221 -14.36 -18.97 7.65
C GLU A 221 -14.93 -19.23 9.06
N GLY A 222 -16.00 -18.53 9.41
CA GLY A 222 -16.63 -18.64 10.72
C GLY A 222 -15.88 -17.95 11.87
N LEU A 223 -14.72 -17.32 11.62
CA LEU A 223 -14.00 -16.54 12.62
C LEU A 223 -14.10 -15.02 12.32
N PRO A 224 -15.20 -14.35 12.72
CA PRO A 224 -15.34 -12.92 12.48
C PRO A 224 -14.37 -12.15 13.37
N LEU A 225 -13.37 -11.51 12.78
CA LEU A 225 -12.38 -10.69 13.47
C LEU A 225 -12.74 -9.20 13.40
N ARG A 226 -12.36 -8.44 14.43
CA ARG A 226 -12.60 -7.00 14.54
C ARG A 226 -11.29 -6.27 14.82
N VAL A 227 -11.26 -4.97 14.54
CA VAL A 227 -10.15 -4.10 14.94
C VAL A 227 -9.91 -4.23 16.45
N GLY A 228 -8.65 -4.41 16.83
CA GLY A 228 -8.24 -4.66 18.22
C GLY A 228 -8.16 -6.14 18.62
N ASP A 229 -8.70 -7.07 17.83
CA ASP A 229 -8.51 -8.50 18.09
C ASP A 229 -7.03 -8.86 17.96
N VAL A 230 -6.54 -9.70 18.87
CA VAL A 230 -5.21 -10.29 18.80
C VAL A 230 -5.32 -11.69 18.19
N VAL A 231 -4.41 -12.01 17.28
CA VAL A 231 -4.40 -13.29 16.57
C VAL A 231 -3.03 -13.95 16.65
N ARG A 232 -3.04 -15.28 16.63
CA ARG A 232 -1.90 -16.07 16.22
C ARG A 232 -1.85 -16.08 14.70
N LEU A 233 -0.68 -15.78 14.16
CA LEU A 233 -0.44 -15.55 12.74
C LEU A 233 0.72 -16.43 12.31
N ARG A 234 0.66 -17.04 11.14
CA ARG A 234 1.85 -17.47 10.41
C ARG A 234 2.24 -16.35 9.45
N ALA A 235 3.40 -15.75 9.69
CA ALA A 235 3.88 -14.61 8.94
C ALA A 235 4.02 -14.95 7.45
N GLY A 236 3.51 -14.08 6.59
CA GLY A 236 3.71 -14.12 5.14
C GLY A 236 4.75 -13.09 4.72
N ALA A 237 4.71 -12.73 3.44
CA ALA A 237 5.41 -11.56 2.94
C ALA A 237 4.86 -10.30 3.63
N GLU A 238 5.75 -9.43 4.08
CA GLU A 238 5.37 -8.18 4.73
C GLU A 238 4.73 -7.21 3.72
N ALA A 239 3.70 -6.50 4.15
CA ALA A 239 3.13 -5.41 3.38
C ALA A 239 4.20 -4.32 3.16
N GLN A 240 4.14 -3.64 2.02
CA GLN A 240 5.13 -2.64 1.59
C GLN A 240 6.55 -3.21 1.40
N SER A 241 6.72 -4.52 1.35
CA SER A 241 7.96 -5.16 0.93
C SER A 241 7.93 -5.54 -0.55
N LYS A 242 9.13 -5.69 -1.13
CA LYS A 242 9.35 -6.26 -2.48
C LYS A 242 9.19 -7.79 -2.53
N ASP A 243 8.95 -8.44 -1.39
CA ASP A 243 8.81 -9.89 -1.33
C ASP A 243 7.45 -10.29 -1.93
N ALA A 244 7.47 -11.04 -3.02
CA ALA A 244 6.28 -11.54 -3.70
C ALA A 244 5.67 -12.80 -3.06
N GLY A 245 6.16 -13.19 -1.88
CA GLY A 245 5.62 -14.29 -1.10
C GLY A 245 4.13 -14.15 -0.75
N PRO A 246 3.51 -15.23 -0.26
CA PRO A 246 2.08 -15.24 0.04
C PRO A 246 1.72 -14.26 1.16
N ALA A 247 0.45 -13.88 1.21
CA ALA A 247 -0.15 -13.21 2.36
C ALA A 247 -0.02 -14.05 3.64
N ALA A 248 -0.11 -13.40 4.80
CA ALA A 248 -0.04 -14.09 6.08
C ALA A 248 -1.31 -14.91 6.37
N GLU A 249 -1.18 -15.94 7.20
CA GLU A 249 -2.26 -16.87 7.54
C GLU A 249 -2.68 -16.69 9.01
N VAL A 250 -3.93 -16.33 9.25
CA VAL A 250 -4.48 -16.26 10.61
C VAL A 250 -4.77 -17.69 11.09
N LEU A 251 -4.08 -18.09 12.16
CA LEU A 251 -4.20 -19.44 12.75
C LEU A 251 -5.35 -19.52 13.75
N ALA A 252 -5.49 -18.51 14.61
CA ALA A 252 -6.53 -18.44 15.64
C ALA A 252 -6.65 -17.03 16.24
N ARG A 253 -7.80 -16.70 16.84
CA ARG A 253 -7.91 -15.57 17.77
C ARG A 253 -7.22 -15.95 19.09
N ASP A 254 -6.40 -15.06 19.62
CA ASP A 254 -5.80 -15.19 20.96
C ASP A 254 -6.69 -14.47 21.99
N SER A 255 -7.57 -15.23 22.65
CA SER A 255 -8.46 -14.71 23.69
C SER A 255 -7.77 -14.39 25.02
N SER A 256 -6.50 -14.79 25.17
CA SER A 256 -5.71 -14.52 26.38
C SER A 256 -4.98 -13.18 26.31
N ALA A 257 -4.91 -12.58 25.13
CA ALA A 257 -4.26 -11.30 24.89
C ALA A 257 -5.29 -10.20 24.62
N SER A 258 -4.96 -8.98 25.02
CA SER A 258 -5.73 -7.79 24.70
C SER A 258 -4.84 -6.79 23.99
N ALA A 259 -5.41 -6.05 23.04
CA ALA A 259 -4.73 -4.93 22.43
C ALA A 259 -4.30 -3.92 23.51
N PRO A 260 -3.09 -3.35 23.42
CA PRO A 260 -2.72 -2.24 24.28
C PRO A 260 -3.60 -1.02 23.95
N GLY A 261 -3.81 -0.15 24.94
CA GLY A 261 -4.55 1.10 24.74
C GLY A 261 -3.77 2.11 23.87
N GLY A 262 -4.48 3.06 23.27
CA GLY A 262 -3.89 4.13 22.46
C GLY A 262 -3.47 3.66 21.06
N ASN A 263 -2.31 4.13 20.59
CA ASN A 263 -1.78 3.84 19.25
C ASN A 263 -0.79 2.66 19.23
N ALA A 264 -0.59 1.98 20.36
CA ALA A 264 0.30 0.83 20.43
C ALA A 264 -0.34 -0.41 19.78
N VAL A 265 0.50 -1.35 19.38
CA VAL A 265 0.07 -2.69 18.94
C VAL A 265 0.76 -3.76 19.78
N VAL A 266 0.25 -4.99 19.75
CA VAL A 266 0.86 -6.11 20.48
C VAL A 266 2.30 -6.38 20.05
N ARG A 267 3.12 -6.91 20.96
CA ARG A 267 4.48 -7.32 20.60
C ARG A 267 4.49 -8.55 19.72
N CYS A 268 5.39 -8.58 18.74
CA CYS A 268 5.67 -9.80 17.98
C CYS A 268 6.28 -10.84 18.93
N ARG A 269 5.67 -12.01 19.05
CA ARG A 269 6.10 -13.12 19.91
C ARG A 269 5.87 -14.45 19.22
#